data_AF-A0A6I9Q0W5-F1
#
_entry.id   AF-A0A6I9Q0W5-F1
#
_cell.length_a   1.000
_cell.length_b   1.000
_cell.length_c   1.000
_cell.angle_alpha   90.00
_cell.angle_beta   90.00
_cell.angle_gamma   90.00
#
_symmetry.space_group_name_H-M   'P 1'
#
loop_
_entity.id
_entity.type
_entity.pdbx_description
1 polymer ?
#
loop_
_entity_poly.entity_id
_entity_poly.type
_entity_poly.pdbx_seq_one_letter_code
_entity_poly.pdbx_strand_id
1 'polypeptide(L)'
;MDSWAVDSPVTLVLKAPNQKYEDQTINCFLNWTVERLKTHISNVYPSKPLSKDQRLVYSGRLLQDHLQLKDVLRKVRAAEI
;
A
#
# COMPACT_ATOMS: atom_id res chain seq x y z
N MET A 1 11.29 26.12 -6.99
CA MET A 1 9.99 25.39 -7.01
C MET A 1 10.32 23.95 -7.31
N ASP A 2 10.67 23.26 -6.24
CA ASP A 2 11.50 22.06 -6.22
C ASP A 2 10.58 20.84 -6.20
N SER A 3 9.95 20.57 -7.35
CA SER A 3 8.88 19.56 -7.47
C SER A 3 9.39 18.15 -7.81
N TRP A 4 10.68 17.85 -7.60
CA TRP A 4 11.27 16.58 -8.07
C TRP A 4 11.34 15.46 -7.01
N ALA A 5 11.14 15.76 -5.72
CA ALA A 5 11.26 14.73 -4.66
C ALA A 5 9.97 13.94 -4.38
N VAL A 6 8.87 14.16 -5.14
CA VAL A 6 7.54 13.56 -4.84
C VAL A 6 7.12 12.42 -5.76
N ASP A 7 7.92 12.07 -6.78
CA ASP A 7 7.55 11.09 -7.81
C ASP A 7 8.50 9.88 -7.87
N SER A 8 8.94 9.37 -6.73
CA SER A 8 9.59 8.06 -6.70
C SER A 8 8.52 6.98 -6.54
N PRO A 9 8.25 6.16 -7.58
CA PRO A 9 7.33 5.04 -7.45
C PRO A 9 7.93 4.05 -6.45
N VAL A 10 7.15 3.73 -5.43
CA VAL A 10 7.47 2.72 -4.44
C VAL A 10 6.88 1.40 -4.87
N THR A 11 7.70 0.37 -4.79
CA THR A 11 7.27 -0.99 -5.09
C THR A 11 6.74 -1.63 -3.81
N LEU A 12 5.45 -1.97 -3.78
CA LEU A 12 4.82 -2.70 -2.69
C LEU A 12 4.57 -4.13 -3.12
N VAL A 13 4.93 -5.07 -2.26
CA VAL A 13 4.67 -6.51 -2.46
C VAL A 13 3.44 -6.90 -1.65
N LEU A 14 2.36 -7.19 -2.35
CA LEU A 14 1.12 -7.66 -1.74
C LEU A 14 1.20 -9.17 -1.55
N LYS A 15 1.05 -9.60 -0.30
CA LYS A 15 1.00 -11.01 0.06
C LYS A 15 -0.44 -11.41 0.35
N ALA A 16 -0.92 -12.43 -0.34
CA ALA A 16 -2.25 -12.95 -0.12
C ALA A 16 -2.38 -13.56 1.29
N PRO A 17 -3.56 -13.48 1.94
CA PRO A 17 -3.82 -14.20 3.17
C PRO A 17 -3.66 -15.72 2.92
N ASN A 18 -2.91 -16.40 3.79
CA ASN A 18 -2.50 -17.81 3.64
C ASN A 18 -1.80 -18.13 2.30
N GLN A 19 -1.17 -17.12 1.66
CA GLN A 19 -0.41 -17.32 0.42
C GLN A 19 -1.23 -18.00 -0.70
N LYS A 20 -2.56 -17.83 -0.67
CA LYS A 20 -3.49 -18.41 -1.65
C LYS A 20 -3.20 -17.97 -3.10
N TYR A 21 -2.54 -16.83 -3.25
CA TYR A 21 -2.04 -16.31 -4.51
C TYR A 21 -0.57 -15.93 -4.34
N GLU A 22 0.16 -15.96 -5.44
CA GLU A 22 1.54 -15.50 -5.50
C GLU A 22 1.66 -14.03 -5.09
N ASP A 23 2.85 -13.64 -4.62
CA ASP A 23 3.12 -12.27 -4.28
C ASP A 23 2.95 -11.35 -5.48
N GLN A 24 2.11 -10.32 -5.31
CA GLN A 24 1.81 -9.36 -6.36
C GLN A 24 2.60 -8.09 -6.10
N THR A 25 3.53 -7.81 -6.99
CA THR A 25 4.37 -6.63 -6.92
C THR A 25 3.69 -5.49 -7.66
N ILE A 26 3.35 -4.41 -6.94
CA ILE A 26 2.65 -3.26 -7.51
C ILE A 26 3.46 -1.97 -7.30
N ASN A 27 3.47 -1.10 -8.30
CA ASN A 27 4.11 0.21 -8.20
C ASN A 27 3.07 1.26 -7.79
N CYS A 28 3.38 2.00 -6.75
CA CYS A 28 2.49 3.02 -6.20
C CYS A 28 3.28 4.17 -5.59
N PHE A 29 2.66 5.32 -5.48
CA PHE A 29 3.36 6.53 -5.06
C PHE A 29 3.15 6.81 -3.57
N LEU A 30 4.15 7.36 -2.91
CA LEU A 30 4.05 7.78 -1.50
C LEU A 30 2.94 8.83 -1.26
N ASN A 31 2.57 9.60 -2.29
CA ASN A 31 1.47 10.55 -2.21
C ASN A 31 0.09 9.89 -2.16
N TRP A 32 -0.03 8.61 -2.55
CA TRP A 32 -1.30 7.91 -2.57
C TRP A 32 -1.83 7.68 -1.17
N THR A 33 -3.15 7.77 -1.07
CA THR A 33 -3.90 7.28 0.09
C THR A 33 -4.06 5.77 0.02
N VAL A 34 -4.31 5.16 1.16
CA VAL A 34 -4.62 3.74 1.26
C VAL A 34 -5.87 3.41 0.44
N GLU A 35 -6.84 4.32 0.37
CA GLU A 35 -8.00 4.19 -0.53
C GLU A 35 -7.59 4.04 -2.00
N ARG A 36 -6.72 4.94 -2.50
CA ARG A 36 -6.26 4.89 -3.89
C ARG A 36 -5.45 3.64 -4.16
N LEU A 37 -4.63 3.22 -3.20
CA LEU A 37 -3.91 1.95 -3.26
C LEU A 37 -4.88 0.78 -3.39
N LYS A 38 -5.93 0.72 -2.56
CA LYS A 38 -6.94 -0.35 -2.62
C LYS A 38 -7.63 -0.43 -3.99
N THR A 39 -8.00 0.71 -4.57
CA THR A 39 -8.59 0.74 -5.91
C THR A 39 -7.61 0.21 -6.96
N HIS A 40 -6.33 0.57 -6.86
CA HIS A 40 -5.30 0.03 -7.75
C HIS A 40 -5.14 -1.49 -7.60
N ILE A 41 -5.13 -1.99 -6.36
CA ILE A 41 -5.09 -3.42 -6.03
C ILE A 41 -6.29 -4.14 -6.66
N SER A 42 -7.49 -3.58 -6.57
CA SER A 42 -8.70 -4.17 -7.17
C SER A 42 -8.55 -4.36 -8.68
N ASN A 43 -7.80 -3.48 -9.36
CA ASN A 43 -7.60 -3.55 -10.80
C ASN A 43 -6.48 -4.52 -11.22
N VAL A 44 -5.37 -4.55 -10.48
CA VAL A 44 -4.20 -5.39 -10.81
C VAL A 44 -4.27 -6.80 -10.24
N TYR A 45 -5.01 -6.99 -9.14
CA TYR A 45 -5.09 -8.27 -8.45
C TYR A 45 -6.17 -9.15 -9.10
N PRO A 46 -5.88 -10.41 -9.47
CA PRO A 46 -6.79 -11.25 -10.24
C PRO A 46 -8.10 -11.56 -9.50
N SER A 47 -8.08 -11.60 -8.16
CA SER A 47 -9.29 -11.76 -7.35
C SER A 47 -10.21 -10.54 -7.32
N LYS A 48 -9.77 -9.40 -7.88
CA LYS A 48 -10.49 -8.11 -7.91
C LYS A 48 -11.21 -7.78 -6.60
N PRO A 49 -10.50 -7.77 -5.45
CA PRO A 49 -11.15 -7.52 -4.17
C PRO A 49 -11.74 -6.11 -4.16
N LEU A 50 -12.93 -5.94 -3.58
CA LEU A 50 -13.59 -4.64 -3.43
C LEU A 50 -12.81 -3.76 -2.45
N SER A 51 -12.68 -2.46 -2.74
CA SER A 51 -11.91 -1.52 -1.91
C SER A 51 -12.36 -1.49 -0.43
N LYS A 52 -13.65 -1.76 -0.17
CA LYS A 52 -14.23 -1.83 1.17
C LYS A 52 -13.85 -3.10 1.93
N ASP A 53 -13.72 -4.22 1.23
CA ASP A 53 -13.36 -5.52 1.81
C ASP A 53 -11.84 -5.72 1.93
N GLN A 54 -11.06 -4.92 1.19
CA GLN A 54 -9.60 -4.94 1.27
C GLN A 54 -9.10 -4.44 2.62
N ARG A 55 -8.44 -5.32 3.35
CA ARG A 55 -7.72 -5.00 4.60
C ARG A 55 -6.22 -5.05 4.34
N LEU A 56 -5.62 -3.87 4.25
CA LEU A 56 -4.18 -3.75 4.11
C LEU A 56 -3.55 -3.78 5.50
N VAL A 57 -2.61 -4.71 5.70
CA VAL A 57 -1.88 -4.83 6.96
C VAL A 57 -0.39 -4.63 6.66
N TYR A 58 0.23 -3.69 7.36
CA TYR A 58 1.64 -3.39 7.23
C TYR A 58 2.30 -3.31 8.60
N SER A 59 3.37 -4.09 8.81
CA SER A 59 4.03 -4.25 10.12
C SER A 59 3.04 -4.50 11.28
N GLY A 60 2.06 -5.40 11.05
CA GLY A 60 1.05 -5.75 12.05
C GLY A 60 -0.04 -4.70 12.28
N ARG A 61 -0.03 -3.57 11.58
CA ARG A 61 -1.07 -2.52 11.69
C ARG A 61 -1.99 -2.51 10.48
N LEU A 62 -3.29 -2.44 10.73
CA LEU A 62 -4.29 -2.28 9.70
C LEU A 62 -4.30 -0.82 9.21
N LEU A 63 -4.17 -0.66 7.89
CA LEU A 63 -4.13 0.64 7.24
C LEU A 63 -5.55 1.12 6.95
N GLN A 64 -5.88 2.32 7.43
CA GLN A 64 -7.15 2.98 7.15
C GLN A 64 -7.08 3.77 5.85
N ASP A 65 -8.21 3.89 5.14
CA ASP A 65 -8.36 4.57 3.85
C ASP A 65 -7.84 6.02 3.83
N HIS A 66 -8.09 6.77 4.89
CA HIS A 66 -7.65 8.16 5.07
C HIS A 66 -6.13 8.32 5.24
N LEU A 67 -5.39 7.25 5.57
CA LEU A 67 -3.95 7.33 5.75
C LEU A 67 -3.24 7.46 4.40
N GLN A 68 -2.14 8.21 4.39
CA GLN A 68 -1.24 8.30 3.23
C GLN A 68 -0.11 7.30 3.36
N LEU A 69 0.29 6.68 2.23
CA LEU A 69 1.38 5.71 2.21
C LEU A 69 2.70 6.30 2.71
N LYS A 70 2.97 7.59 2.43
CA LYS A 70 4.12 8.29 3.01
C LYS A 70 4.14 8.28 4.54
N ASP A 71 3.00 8.36 5.23
CA ASP A 71 2.96 8.36 6.70
C ASP A 71 3.21 6.95 7.23
N VAL A 72 2.52 5.98 6.62
CA VAL A 72 2.58 4.56 6.96
C VAL A 72 3.99 4.00 6.78
N LEU A 73 4.59 4.23 5.61
CA LEU A 73 5.91 3.72 5.25
C LEU A 73 7.03 4.46 5.99
N ARG A 74 6.87 5.77 6.26
CA ARG A 74 7.85 6.55 7.02
C ARG A 74 7.90 6.18 8.50
N LYS A 75 6.76 5.83 9.12
CA LYS A 75 6.69 5.45 10.54
C LYS A 75 7.46 4.18 10.87
N VAL A 76 7.65 3.26 9.93
CA VAL A 76 8.33 1.98 10.22
C VAL A 76 9.81 2.14 10.57
N ARG A 77 10.49 3.20 10.10
CA ARG A 77 11.87 3.48 10.55
C ARG A 77 11.98 4.06 11.96
N ALA A 78 10.88 4.50 12.56
CA ALA A 78 10.90 5.20 13.85
C ALA A 78 10.50 4.31 15.04
N ALA A 79 10.22 3.02 14.81
CA ALA A 79 9.80 2.07 15.83
C ALA A 79 10.84 0.96 16.03
N GLU A 80 12.06 1.35 16.36
CA GLU A 80 13.05 0.50 17.03
C GLU A 80 13.63 1.31 18.20
N ILE A 81 13.05 1.13 19.39
CA ILE A 81 13.63 1.47 20.70
C ILE A 81 13.28 0.32 21.65
#